data_AF-A0A284VNP1-F1
#
_entry.id   AF-A0A284VNP1-F1
#
_cell.length_a   1.000
_cell.length_b   1.000
_cell.length_c   1.000
_cell.angle_alpha   90.00
_cell.angle_beta   90.00
_cell.angle_gamma   90.00
#
_symmetry.space_group_name_H-M   'P 1'
#
loop_
_entity.id
_entity.type
_entity.pdbx_description
1 polymer ?
#
loop_
_entity_poly.entity_id
_entity_poly.type
_entity_poly.pdbx_seq_one_letter_code
_entity_poly.pdbx_strand_id
1 'polypeptide(L)' 'MVKAIININDRTNRVLNIVKAKHGLKNKSEAINKVVNEYGRSLLEPELRPEFIEKIKARQKERTVKVTDFRSHYGLK' A
#
# COMPACT_ATOMS: atom_id res chain seq x y z
N MET A 1 -19.61 1.82 4.43
CA MET A 1 -18.90 2.21 5.66
C MET A 1 -18.95 1.04 6.62
N VAL A 2 -17.80 0.55 7.08
CA VAL A 2 -17.72 -0.58 8.02
C VAL A 2 -17.61 -0.03 9.44
N LYS A 3 -18.27 -0.66 10.41
CA LYS A 3 -18.19 -0.31 11.83
C LYS A 3 -17.55 -1.45 12.61
N ALA A 4 -16.64 -1.12 13.51
CA ALA A 4 -16.01 -2.07 14.41
C ALA A 4 -15.97 -1.49 15.83
N ILE A 5 -16.16 -2.36 16.83
CA ILE A 5 -15.92 -2.04 18.23
C ILE A 5 -14.57 -2.66 18.59
N ILE A 6 -13.66 -1.86 19.12
CA ILE A 6 -12.31 -2.30 19.50
C ILE A 6 -12.01 -1.85 20.92
N ASN A 7 -11.25 -2.67 21.64
CA ASN A 7 -10.67 -2.29 22.92
C ASN A 7 -9.25 -1.76 22.68
N ILE A 8 -8.95 -0.57 23.22
CA ILE A 8 -7.62 0.04 23.15
C ILE A 8 -7.17 0.42 24.55
N ASN A 9 -5.86 0.36 24.81
CA ASN A 9 -5.30 0.79 26.08
C ASN A 9 -5.17 2.33 26.16
N ASP A 10 -4.91 2.85 27.36
CA ASP A 10 -4.80 4.29 27.62
C ASP A 10 -3.72 4.97 26.78
N ARG A 11 -2.58 4.29 26.58
CA ARG A 11 -1.48 4.83 25.78
C ARG A 11 -1.92 5.02 24.33
N THR A 12 -2.55 4.01 23.74
CA THR A 12 -3.10 4.07 22.37
C THR A 12 -4.12 5.19 22.24
N ASN A 13 -5.01 5.35 23.21
CA ASN A 13 -6.00 6.43 23.23
C ASN A 13 -5.34 7.83 23.27
N ARG A 14 -4.28 8.02 24.07
CA ARG A 14 -3.51 9.27 24.13
C ARG A 14 -2.81 9.57 22.80
N VAL A 15 -2.18 8.55 22.20
CA VAL A 15 -1.52 8.70 20.88
C VAL A 15 -2.53 9.09 19.80
N LEU A 16 -3.70 8.45 19.75
CA LEU A 16 -4.75 8.79 18.80
C LEU A 16 -5.25 10.23 18.96
N ASN A 17 -5.33 10.75 20.19
CA ASN A 17 -5.69 12.15 20.44
C ASN A 17 -4.63 13.12 19.88
N ILE A 18 -3.34 12.80 20.04
CA ILE A 18 -2.24 13.62 19.48
C ILE A 18 -2.30 13.61 17.95
N VAL A 19 -2.46 12.44 17.33
CA VAL A 19 -2.60 12.32 15.87
C VAL A 19 -3.81 13.11 15.37
N LYS A 20 -4.95 12.98 16.07
CA LYS A 20 -6.18 13.71 15.75
C LYS A 20 -5.94 15.23 15.74
N ALA A 21 -5.31 15.75 16.79
CA ALA A 21 -5.00 17.17 16.92
C ALA A 21 -4.00 17.65 15.86
N LYS A 22 -2.91 16.91 15.66
CA LYS A 22 -1.84 17.24 14.69
C LYS A 22 -2.36 17.37 13.27
N HIS A 23 -3.32 16.53 12.88
CA HIS A 23 -3.87 16.49 11.53
C HIS A 23 -5.24 17.18 11.39
N GLY A 24 -5.75 17.85 12.43
CA GLY A 24 -7.04 18.55 12.38
C GLY A 24 -8.24 17.62 12.14
N LEU A 25 -8.16 16.37 12.60
CA LEU A 25 -9.18 15.34 12.35
C LEU A 25 -10.38 15.51 13.29
N LYS A 26 -11.58 15.17 12.83
CA LYS A 26 -12.82 15.41 13.57
C LYS A 26 -13.00 14.42 14.71
N ASN A 27 -12.70 13.15 14.47
CA ASN A 27 -12.97 12.05 15.40
C ASN A 27 -11.81 11.05 15.47
N LYS A 28 -11.89 10.11 16.43
CA LYS A 28 -10.86 9.08 16.63
C LYS A 28 -10.83 8.05 15.50
N SER A 29 -11.95 7.80 14.83
CA SER A 29 -12.01 6.88 13.69
C SER A 29 -11.17 7.39 12.52
N GLU A 30 -11.23 8.68 12.22
CA GLU A 30 -10.36 9.33 11.23
C GLU A 30 -8.88 9.21 11.61
N ALA A 31 -8.55 9.37 12.90
CA ALA A 31 -7.18 9.20 13.39
C ALA A 31 -6.69 7.76 13.24
N ILE A 32 -7.53 6.77 13.53
CA ILE A 32 -7.22 5.35 13.32
C ILE A 32 -6.96 5.08 11.83
N ASN A 33 -7.86 5.54 10.94
CA ASN A 33 -7.69 5.37 9.49
C ASN A 33 -6.39 5.99 8.99
N LYS A 34 -6.04 7.18 9.48
CA LYS A 34 -4.78 7.86 9.14
C LYS A 34 -3.56 7.03 9.53
N VAL A 35 -3.52 6.52 10.77
CA VAL A 35 -2.42 5.69 11.28
C VAL A 35 -2.32 4.38 10.49
N VAL A 36 -3.45 3.70 10.26
CA VAL A 36 -3.47 2.44 9.51
C VAL A 36 -3.04 2.65 8.06
N ASN A 37 -3.44 3.74 7.41
CA ASN A 37 -3.00 4.06 6.05
C ASN A 37 -1.49 4.34 5.98
N GLU A 38 -0.94 5.08 6.94
CA GLU A 38 0.50 5.33 6.99
C GLU A 38 1.29 4.06 7.27
N TYR A 39 0.84 3.22 8.20
CA TYR A 39 1.44 1.92 8.47
C TYR A 39 1.30 0.96 7.27
N GLY A 40 0.13 0.94 6.63
CA GLY A 40 -0.17 0.14 5.45
C GLY A 40 0.76 0.44 4.29
N ARG A 41 1.17 1.70 4.08
CA ARG A 41 2.18 2.04 3.05
C ARG A 41 3.54 1.40 3.27
N SER A 42 3.89 1.09 4.52
CA SER A 42 5.16 0.42 4.86
C SER A 42 5.03 -1.11 4.89
N LEU A 43 3.83 -1.63 5.12
CA LEU A 43 3.58 -3.07 5.27
C LEU A 43 3.10 -3.73 3.97
N LEU A 44 2.28 -3.02 3.20
CA LEU A 44 1.74 -3.49 1.94
C LEU A 44 2.73 -3.14 0.84
N GLU A 45 2.96 -4.08 -0.09
CA GLU A 45 3.59 -3.73 -1.35
C GLU A 45 2.81 -2.57 -1.98
N PRO A 46 3.49 -1.58 -2.59
CA PRO A 46 2.79 -0.50 -3.29
C PRO A 46 1.77 -1.10 -4.24
N GLU A 47 0.53 -0.60 -4.21
CA GLU A 47 -0.44 -1.01 -5.23
C GLU A 47 0.21 -0.81 -6.60
N LEU A 48 0.16 -1.85 -7.43
CA LEU A 48 0.69 -1.77 -8.78
C LEU A 48 -0.01 -0.61 -9.48
N ARG A 49 0.76 0.37 -9.95
CA ARG A 49 0.22 1.48 -10.73
C ARG A 49 -0.66 0.92 -11.85
N PRO A 50 -1.83 1.50 -12.16
CA PRO A 50 -2.73 0.98 -13.18
C PRO A 50 -2.02 0.69 -14.51
N GLU A 51 -1.14 1.60 -14.93
CA GLU A 51 -0.26 1.47 -16.10
C GLU A 51 0.64 0.21 -16.09
N PHE A 52 1.13 -0.20 -14.93
CA PHE A 52 1.94 -1.41 -14.79
C PHE A 52 1.06 -2.66 -14.93
N ILE A 53 -0.14 -2.66 -14.34
CA ILE A 53 -1.10 -3.76 -14.46
C ILE A 53 -1.49 -3.98 -15.93
N GLU A 54 -1.80 -2.90 -16.66
CA GLU A 54 -2.14 -2.99 -18.09
C GLU A 54 -0.99 -3.55 -18.91
N LYS A 55 0.24 -3.06 -18.66
CA LYS A 55 1.45 -3.55 -19.33
C LYS A 55 1.67 -5.05 -19.09
N ILE A 56 1.50 -5.53 -17.86
CA ILE A 56 1.65 -6.95 -17.54
C ILE A 56 0.54 -7.79 -18.18
N LYS A 57 -0.71 -7.33 -18.15
CA LYS A 57 -1.83 -8.01 -18.83
C LYS A 57 -1.62 -8.11 -20.34
N ALA A 58 -1.03 -7.09 -20.96
CA ALA A 58 -0.64 -7.12 -22.37
C ALA A 58 0.48 -8.16 -22.60
N ARG A 59 1.55 -8.12 -21.79
CA ARG A 59 2.68 -9.07 -21.86
C ARG A 59 2.25 -10.52 -21.67
N GLN A 60 1.26 -10.79 -20.81
CA GLN A 60 0.76 -12.15 -20.58
C GLN A 60 0.18 -12.80 -21.85
N LYS A 61 -0.26 -12.01 -22.83
CA LYS A 61 -0.79 -12.49 -24.11
C LYS A 61 0.32 -12.76 -25.14
N GLU A 62 1.54 -12.31 -24.88
CA GLU A 62 2.67 -12.53 -25.78
C GLU A 62 3.15 -13.98 -25.70
N ARG A 63 3.79 -14.47 -26.77
CA ARG A 63 4.33 -15.83 -26.79
C ARG A 63 5.58 -15.90 -25.91
N THR A 64 5.66 -16.96 -25.10
CA THR A 64 6.88 -17.25 -24.33
C THR A 64 8.02 -17.62 -25.27
N VAL A 65 9.16 -16.95 -25.13
CA VAL A 65 10.40 -17.25 -25.86
C VAL A 65 11.43 -17.85 -24.93
N LYS A 66 12.16 -18.86 -25.41
CA LYS A 66 13.28 -19.44 -24.67
C LYS A 66 14.48 -18.50 -24.80
N VAL A 67 14.86 -17.87 -23.69
CA VAL A 67 16.05 -17.01 -23.63
C VAL A 67 17.27 -17.88 -23.30
N THR A 68 18.20 -17.98 -24.24
CA THR A 68 19.46 -18.74 -24.08
C THR A 68 20.58 -17.90 -23.49
N ASP A 69 20.63 -16.61 -23.85
CA ASP A 69 21.55 -15.62 -23.29
C ASP A 69 20.76 -14.38 -22.85
N PHE A 70 20.65 -14.19 -21.55
CA PHE A 70 19.90 -13.10 -20.95
C PHE A 70 20.52 -11.73 -21.23
N ARG A 71 21.86 -11.62 -21.21
CA ARG A 71 22.55 -10.34 -21.42
C ARG A 71 22.38 -9.86 -22.85
N SER A 72 22.59 -10.76 -23.82
CA SER A 72 22.38 -10.44 -25.23
C SER A 72 20.90 -10.13 -25.53
N HIS A 73 19.96 -10.91 -24.97
CA HIS A 73 18.54 -10.75 -25.26
C HIS A 73 17.95 -9.43 -24.73
N TYR A 74 18.42 -8.98 -23.56
CA TYR A 74 17.96 -7.72 -22.95
C TYR A 74 18.94 -6.55 -23.15
N GLY A 75 20.01 -6.72 -23.94
CA GLY A 75 20.98 -5.67 -24.25
C GLY A 75 21.73 -5.13 -23.03
N LEU A 76 21.97 -5.99 -22.03
CA LEU A 76 22.67 -5.62 -20.80
C LEU A 76 24.19 -5.70 -21.04
N LYS A 77 24.90 -4.60 -20.78
CA LYS A 77 26.37 -4.54 -20.81
C LYS A 77 26.98 -5.26 -19.61
#